data_AF-A0A0K1Q8H1-F1
#
_entry.id   AF-A0A0K1Q8H1-F1
#
_cell.length_a   1.000
_cell.length_b   1.000
_cell.length_c   1.000
_cell.angle_alpha   90.00
_cell.angle_beta   90.00
_cell.angle_gamma   90.00
#
_symmetry.space_group_name_H-M   'P 1'
#
loop_
_entity.id
_entity.type
_entity.pdbx_description
1 polymer ?
#
loop_
_entity_poly.entity_id
_entity_poly.type
_entity_poly.pdbx_seq_one_letter_code
_entity_poly.pdbx_strand_id
1 'polypeptide(L)'
;MRKPRVVGLVLTLLSTVCGVGCGVGCGLGVAGSLMPDQDRGDTPEAGTTSRPETGTDAAGDVPDGRPGPGDSGVDDASLDVNPASCADHCDGGTCVDGVCTLTCAANQCTTAPVVCPDGIPCAVECGQNACSHGVDCAGATACKVTCSGSSSCTGEKVRCSGSTCSITCSGNNSCNHGVDCDAGTCDVQCTGSTSCRGEAVNCNGDVCSIVCGDDATDTNVCDHGIHCTATKRCSLHCNGPNACTQDTITLDAPTGTAEAFCSSVNSCNHSLALRAANGTVTCSGPGSCSAGVACDGGPCNVDCTGSAAASVCCTTGVTCTTTNCGTPKVCP
;
A
#
# COMPACT_ATOMS: atom_id res chain seq x y z
N MET A 1 60.98 6.28 -18.92
CA MET A 1 61.07 5.01 -18.18
C MET A 1 59.65 4.48 -17.98
N ARG A 2 59.22 3.51 -18.81
CA ARG A 2 57.85 2.96 -18.81
C ARG A 2 57.80 1.72 -17.92
N LYS A 3 56.93 1.71 -16.90
CA LYS A 3 56.62 0.53 -16.07
C LYS A 3 55.67 -0.40 -16.84
N PRO A 4 55.87 -1.74 -16.83
CA PRO A 4 54.90 -2.67 -17.39
C PRO A 4 53.73 -2.90 -16.42
N ARG A 5 52.51 -2.95 -16.95
CA ARG A 5 51.32 -3.41 -16.23
C ARG A 5 51.22 -4.93 -16.38
N VAL A 6 51.19 -5.63 -15.25
CA VAL A 6 50.96 -7.07 -15.16
C VAL A 6 49.47 -7.33 -15.38
N VAL A 7 49.14 -8.14 -16.38
CA VAL A 7 47.78 -8.64 -16.64
C VAL A 7 47.57 -9.87 -15.77
N GLY A 8 46.72 -9.74 -14.75
CA GLY A 8 46.27 -10.85 -13.90
C GLY A 8 45.16 -11.63 -14.60
N LEU A 9 45.49 -12.83 -15.06
CA LEU A 9 44.57 -13.84 -15.57
C LEU A 9 43.80 -14.44 -14.39
N VAL A 10 42.51 -14.11 -14.25
CA VAL A 10 41.61 -14.72 -13.26
C VAL A 10 41.04 -16.00 -13.87
N LEU A 11 41.50 -17.14 -13.37
CA LEU A 11 41.06 -18.49 -13.72
C LEU A 11 39.89 -18.87 -12.80
N THR A 12 38.65 -18.79 -13.29
CA THR A 12 37.46 -19.20 -12.54
C THR A 12 37.25 -20.71 -12.70
N LEU A 13 37.48 -21.45 -11.62
CA LEU A 13 37.20 -22.88 -11.50
C LEU A 13 35.67 -23.11 -11.44
N LEU A 14 35.11 -23.72 -12.48
CA LEU A 14 33.79 -24.36 -12.44
C LEU A 14 33.86 -25.55 -11.46
N SER A 15 33.15 -25.45 -10.35
CA SER A 15 32.94 -26.57 -9.42
C SER A 15 31.59 -27.21 -9.73
N THR A 16 31.63 -28.25 -10.55
CA THR A 16 30.54 -29.19 -10.79
C THR A 16 30.29 -30.02 -9.53
N VAL A 17 29.17 -29.81 -8.85
CA VAL A 17 28.65 -30.78 -7.86
C VAL A 17 27.42 -31.44 -8.46
N CYS A 18 27.66 -32.64 -9.01
CA CYS A 18 26.66 -33.62 -9.37
C CYS A 18 26.13 -34.24 -8.07
N GLY A 19 24.88 -33.93 -7.71
CA GLY A 19 24.16 -34.57 -6.61
C GLY A 19 22.99 -35.38 -7.16
N VAL A 20 23.25 -36.65 -7.45
CA VAL A 20 22.32 -37.64 -7.99
C VAL A 20 21.29 -38.03 -6.92
N GLY A 21 20.00 -37.97 -7.27
CA GLY A 21 18.92 -38.40 -6.38
C GLY A 21 17.53 -38.39 -7.03
N CYS A 22 17.40 -38.89 -8.26
CA CYS A 22 16.09 -39.14 -8.88
C CYS A 22 15.41 -40.35 -8.22
N GLY A 23 14.58 -40.09 -7.22
CA GLY A 23 13.57 -41.02 -6.72
C GLY A 23 12.34 -40.98 -7.62
N VAL A 24 12.23 -42.00 -8.48
CA VAL A 24 11.08 -42.28 -9.34
C VAL A 24 9.90 -42.73 -8.47
N GLY A 25 8.78 -42.01 -8.56
CA GLY A 25 7.50 -42.38 -7.96
C GLY A 25 6.37 -42.04 -8.91
N CYS A 26 6.14 -42.89 -9.91
CA CYS A 26 4.98 -42.84 -10.79
C CYS A 26 3.73 -43.26 -10.00
N GLY A 27 2.80 -42.31 -9.80
CA GLY A 27 1.47 -42.55 -9.24
C GLY A 27 0.42 -41.81 -10.04
N LEU A 28 0.17 -42.27 -11.27
CA LEU A 28 -0.96 -41.87 -12.10
C LEU A 28 -2.26 -42.42 -11.50
N GLY A 29 -2.98 -41.58 -10.76
CA GLY A 29 -4.35 -41.81 -10.34
C GLY A 29 -5.27 -40.84 -11.08
N VAL A 30 -5.69 -41.20 -12.29
CA VAL A 30 -6.74 -40.49 -13.03
C VAL A 30 -8.07 -41.12 -12.67
N ALA A 31 -8.80 -40.49 -11.76
CA ALA A 31 -10.24 -40.66 -11.56
C ALA A 31 -10.76 -39.23 -11.33
N GLY A 32 -11.56 -38.63 -12.21
CA GLY A 32 -12.81 -39.18 -12.70
C GLY A 32 -13.88 -38.91 -11.64
N SER A 33 -14.26 -37.66 -11.45
CA SER A 33 -15.42 -37.29 -10.65
C SER A 33 -16.19 -36.19 -11.39
N LEU A 34 -17.22 -36.66 -12.10
CA LEU A 34 -18.35 -35.87 -12.57
C LEU A 34 -18.99 -35.21 -11.34
N MET A 35 -18.96 -33.89 -11.25
CA MET A 35 -19.86 -33.18 -10.34
C MET A 35 -21.18 -32.90 -11.09
N PRO A 36 -22.33 -33.29 -10.52
CA PRO A 36 -23.63 -32.99 -11.11
C PRO A 36 -23.97 -31.50 -10.95
N ASP A 37 -24.57 -30.96 -12.01
CA ASP A 37 -25.50 -29.82 -11.98
C ASP A 37 -26.38 -29.89 -10.73
N GLN A 38 -26.19 -28.96 -9.79
CA GLN A 38 -27.14 -28.73 -8.70
C GLN A 38 -27.91 -27.44 -8.98
N ASP A 39 -29.12 -27.72 -9.44
CA ASP A 39 -30.24 -26.85 -9.72
C ASP A 39 -30.60 -25.93 -8.55
N ARG A 40 -31.04 -24.74 -8.96
CA ARG A 40 -31.88 -23.72 -8.31
C ARG A 40 -32.39 -24.02 -6.89
N GLY A 41 -32.00 -23.14 -5.97
CA GLY A 41 -32.72 -22.88 -4.73
C GLY A 41 -33.14 -21.42 -4.66
N ASP A 42 -34.35 -21.11 -5.15
CA ASP A 42 -35.07 -19.89 -4.86
C ASP A 42 -35.23 -19.74 -3.34
N THR A 43 -34.76 -18.62 -2.77
CA THR A 43 -35.14 -18.22 -1.41
C THR A 43 -36.06 -17.00 -1.48
N PRO A 44 -37.23 -17.04 -0.82
CA PRO A 44 -38.20 -15.96 -0.89
C PRO A 44 -37.79 -14.77 -0.01
N GLU A 45 -38.00 -13.58 -0.58
CA GLU A 45 -38.11 -12.31 0.13
C GLU A 45 -39.19 -12.41 1.24
N ALA A 46 -38.82 -12.13 2.49
CA ALA A 46 -39.76 -11.71 3.52
C ALA A 46 -39.03 -11.00 4.66
N GLY A 47 -39.53 -9.82 5.05
CA GLY A 47 -39.34 -9.34 6.42
C GLY A 47 -38.98 -7.87 6.60
N THR A 48 -39.86 -6.97 6.16
CA THR A 48 -39.93 -5.60 6.68
C THR A 48 -40.13 -5.64 8.21
N THR A 49 -39.23 -5.04 8.99
CA THR A 49 -39.56 -4.57 10.34
C THR A 49 -39.13 -3.12 10.49
N SER A 50 -40.08 -2.25 10.20
CA SER A 50 -40.06 -0.83 10.55
C SER A 50 -40.06 -0.73 12.08
N ARG A 51 -39.01 -0.14 12.66
CA ARG A 51 -39.01 0.26 14.08
C ARG A 51 -39.16 1.79 14.16
N PRO A 52 -40.24 2.32 14.75
CA PRO A 52 -40.38 3.73 15.05
C PRO A 52 -39.73 4.01 16.41
N GLU A 53 -38.66 4.80 16.44
CA GLU A 53 -38.12 5.37 17.68
C GLU A 53 -38.50 6.85 17.71
N THR A 54 -39.70 7.09 18.23
CA THR A 54 -40.10 8.35 18.86
C THR A 54 -39.32 8.52 20.16
N GLY A 55 -38.63 9.65 20.36
CA GLY A 55 -37.87 9.87 21.59
C GLY A 55 -37.36 11.30 21.80
N THR A 56 -38.29 12.21 22.09
CA THR A 56 -38.20 13.31 23.09
C THR A 56 -36.94 14.18 23.16
N ASP A 57 -37.07 15.37 22.58
CA ASP A 57 -36.90 16.69 23.20
C ASP A 57 -36.33 16.71 24.64
N ALA A 58 -35.06 17.09 24.76
CA ALA A 58 -34.54 17.71 25.98
C ALA A 58 -33.90 19.05 25.59
N ALA A 59 -34.72 20.10 25.65
CA ALA A 59 -34.26 21.48 25.67
C ALA A 59 -33.42 21.69 26.94
N GLY A 60 -32.11 21.85 26.76
CA GLY A 60 -31.20 22.31 27.79
C GLY A 60 -30.75 23.72 27.44
N ASP A 61 -31.34 24.70 28.13
CA ASP A 61 -30.96 26.11 28.14
C ASP A 61 -29.45 26.29 28.36
N VAL A 62 -28.78 26.99 27.43
CA VAL A 62 -27.44 27.54 27.66
C VAL A 62 -27.58 29.06 27.78
N PRO A 63 -27.18 29.66 28.93
CA PRO A 63 -27.35 31.08 29.16
C PRO A 63 -26.39 31.94 28.34
N ASP A 64 -26.94 33.08 27.91
CA ASP A 64 -26.30 34.19 27.23
C ASP A 64 -25.07 34.75 27.97
N GLY A 65 -24.06 35.11 27.16
CA GLY A 65 -23.41 36.42 27.32
C GLY A 65 -22.05 36.47 27.99
N ARG A 66 -20.98 36.36 27.19
CA ARG A 66 -19.78 37.19 27.38
C ARG A 66 -19.27 37.72 26.03
N PRO A 67 -19.31 39.05 25.81
CA PRO A 67 -18.58 39.68 24.72
C PRO A 67 -17.07 39.57 25.01
N GLY A 68 -16.38 38.70 24.27
CA GLY A 68 -14.92 38.61 24.28
C GLY A 68 -14.32 39.77 23.47
N PRO A 69 -13.21 40.38 23.92
CA PRO A 69 -12.59 41.50 23.23
C PRO A 69 -11.75 41.02 22.03
N GLY A 70 -12.05 41.59 20.85
CA GLY A 70 -11.07 41.87 19.81
C GLY A 70 -10.44 40.66 19.15
N ASP A 71 -11.21 40.01 18.28
CA ASP A 71 -10.66 39.18 17.22
C ASP A 71 -9.84 40.10 16.30
N SER A 72 -8.53 40.05 16.47
CA SER A 72 -7.61 40.64 15.51
C SER A 72 -7.73 39.76 14.29
N GLY A 73 -8.48 40.25 13.29
CA GLY A 73 -8.62 39.62 12.00
C GLY A 73 -7.26 39.24 11.47
N VAL A 74 -6.88 37.99 11.71
CA VAL A 74 -6.01 37.28 10.79
C VAL A 74 -6.93 37.12 9.60
N ASP A 75 -6.63 37.90 8.56
CA ASP A 75 -7.20 37.70 7.26
C ASP A 75 -7.01 36.21 6.95
N ASP A 76 -8.08 35.46 7.17
CA ASP A 76 -8.35 34.15 6.61
C ASP A 76 -8.52 34.41 5.11
N ALA A 77 -7.42 34.83 4.49
CA ALA A 77 -7.12 34.57 3.12
C ALA A 77 -7.02 33.05 3.04
N SER A 78 -8.19 32.40 3.19
CA SER A 78 -8.51 31.24 2.40
C SER A 78 -7.95 31.59 1.04
N LEU A 79 -6.91 30.85 0.67
CA LEU A 79 -6.33 30.88 -0.65
C LEU A 79 -7.49 30.48 -1.55
N ASP A 80 -8.31 31.47 -1.91
CA ASP A 80 -9.26 31.40 -2.98
C ASP A 80 -8.35 31.14 -4.17
N VAL A 81 -8.24 29.87 -4.53
CA VAL A 81 -7.31 29.35 -5.52
C VAL A 81 -7.75 29.96 -6.83
N ASN A 82 -7.34 31.20 -7.04
CA ASN A 82 -7.68 31.94 -8.22
C ASN A 82 -7.01 31.19 -9.37
N PRO A 83 -7.74 30.75 -10.39
CA PRO A 83 -7.16 30.06 -11.55
C PRO A 83 -5.96 30.82 -12.15
N ALA A 84 -5.91 32.14 -11.98
CA ALA A 84 -4.77 32.97 -12.37
C ALA A 84 -3.47 32.60 -11.62
N SER A 85 -3.50 32.30 -10.31
CA SER A 85 -2.29 31.95 -9.56
C SER A 85 -1.76 30.56 -9.94
N CYS A 86 -2.63 29.64 -10.34
CA CYS A 86 -2.22 28.31 -10.78
C CYS A 86 -1.43 28.35 -12.10
N ALA A 87 -1.84 29.18 -13.06
CA ALA A 87 -1.10 29.34 -14.32
C ALA A 87 0.29 29.97 -14.11
N ASP A 88 0.43 30.87 -13.14
CA ASP A 88 1.69 31.55 -12.83
C ASP A 88 2.71 30.66 -12.09
N HIS A 89 2.24 29.57 -11.47
CA HIS A 89 3.08 28.67 -10.65
C HIS A 89 3.26 27.27 -11.25
N CYS A 90 2.47 26.88 -12.27
CA CYS A 90 2.54 25.55 -12.89
C CYS A 90 3.63 25.47 -13.97
N ASP A 91 4.89 25.49 -13.55
CA ASP A 91 6.04 25.40 -14.46
C ASP A 91 6.12 24.01 -15.14
N GLY A 92 5.94 23.98 -16.46
CA GLY A 92 6.03 22.75 -17.26
C GLY A 92 4.73 21.93 -17.34
N GLY A 93 3.62 22.45 -16.80
CA GLY A 93 2.30 21.83 -16.87
C GLY A 93 1.23 22.70 -17.53
N THR A 94 -0.02 22.25 -17.43
CA THR A 94 -1.22 23.02 -17.80
C THR A 94 -2.12 23.13 -16.58
N CYS A 95 -2.53 24.34 -16.22
CA CYS A 95 -3.53 24.51 -15.18
C CYS A 95 -4.93 24.21 -15.73
N VAL A 96 -5.60 23.22 -15.17
CA VAL A 96 -7.00 22.85 -15.50
C VAL A 96 -7.80 22.88 -14.21
N ASP A 97 -8.80 23.76 -14.13
CA ASP A 97 -9.69 23.90 -12.97
C ASP A 97 -8.94 24.09 -11.62
N GLY A 98 -7.82 24.83 -11.64
CA GLY A 98 -7.00 25.07 -10.45
C GLY A 98 -6.04 23.93 -10.08
N VAL A 99 -5.95 22.88 -10.92
CA VAL A 99 -5.01 21.76 -10.76
C VAL A 99 -3.88 21.89 -11.79
N CYS A 100 -2.63 21.90 -11.32
CA CYS A 100 -1.46 21.87 -12.18
C CYS A 100 -1.27 20.45 -12.74
N THR A 101 -1.54 20.25 -14.02
CA THR A 101 -1.43 18.94 -14.69
C THR A 101 -0.12 18.86 -15.49
N LEU A 102 0.76 17.93 -15.12
CA LEU A 102 2.01 17.63 -15.81
C LEU A 102 1.92 16.27 -16.50
N THR A 103 1.79 16.28 -17.83
CA THR A 103 1.77 15.06 -18.64
C THR A 103 3.12 14.85 -19.31
N CYS A 104 3.86 13.84 -18.85
CA CYS A 104 5.14 13.42 -19.40
C CYS A 104 4.94 12.19 -20.29
N ALA A 105 5.00 12.38 -21.61
CA ALA A 105 4.92 11.25 -22.55
C ALA A 105 6.16 10.33 -22.45
N ALA A 106 6.22 9.28 -23.28
CA ALA A 106 7.33 8.34 -23.25
C ALA A 106 8.70 9.03 -23.40
N ASN A 107 9.61 8.74 -22.45
CA ASN A 107 10.95 9.32 -22.33
C ASN A 107 10.99 10.85 -22.13
N GLN A 108 9.90 11.48 -21.68
CA GLN A 108 9.86 12.88 -21.28
C GLN A 108 10.07 13.06 -19.77
N CYS A 109 10.41 14.28 -19.37
CA CYS A 109 10.70 14.62 -17.96
C CYS A 109 11.84 13.77 -17.38
N THR A 110 12.90 13.60 -18.17
CA THR A 110 14.05 12.71 -17.88
C THR A 110 15.33 13.47 -17.50
N THR A 111 15.28 14.80 -17.38
CA THR A 111 16.44 15.64 -17.06
C THR A 111 16.51 16.06 -15.60
N ALA A 112 15.37 16.05 -14.91
CA ALA A 112 15.23 16.46 -13.51
C ALA A 112 13.98 15.81 -12.91
N PRO A 113 13.88 15.72 -11.57
CA PRO A 113 12.65 15.30 -10.89
C PRO A 113 11.47 16.19 -11.29
N VAL A 114 10.27 15.62 -11.40
CA VAL A 114 9.05 16.39 -11.61
C VAL A 114 8.62 16.97 -10.25
N VAL A 115 8.71 18.29 -10.09
CA VAL A 115 8.37 18.97 -8.84
C VAL A 115 7.05 19.72 -9.01
N CYS A 116 6.08 19.42 -8.14
CA CYS A 116 4.81 20.13 -8.12
C CYS A 116 4.91 21.45 -7.37
N PRO A 117 4.15 22.48 -7.78
CA PRO A 117 4.18 23.78 -7.12
C PRO A 117 3.58 23.76 -5.71
N ASP A 118 4.15 24.59 -4.84
CA ASP A 118 3.69 24.75 -3.46
C ASP A 118 2.26 25.31 -3.41
N GLY A 119 1.42 24.78 -2.53
CA GLY A 119 0.09 25.32 -2.25
C GLY A 119 -0.98 25.00 -3.30
N ILE A 120 -0.64 24.35 -4.42
CA ILE A 120 -1.56 24.10 -5.54
C ILE A 120 -1.76 22.59 -5.72
N PRO A 121 -2.98 22.11 -5.99
CA PRO A 121 -3.21 20.71 -6.34
C PRO A 121 -2.46 20.32 -7.61
N CYS A 122 -1.83 19.14 -7.62
CA CYS A 122 -0.99 18.70 -8.73
C CYS A 122 -1.40 17.32 -9.25
N ALA A 123 -1.42 17.15 -10.56
CA ALA A 123 -1.63 15.86 -11.22
C ALA A 123 -0.46 15.56 -12.15
N VAL A 124 0.25 14.46 -11.92
CA VAL A 124 1.42 14.04 -12.71
C VAL A 124 1.11 12.73 -13.41
N GLU A 125 1.26 12.70 -14.73
CA GLU A 125 1.06 11.52 -15.56
C GLU A 125 2.35 11.15 -16.27
N CYS A 126 2.92 9.99 -15.94
CA CYS A 126 4.21 9.53 -16.44
C CYS A 126 4.03 8.32 -17.38
N GLY A 127 4.34 8.52 -18.66
CA GLY A 127 4.44 7.46 -19.67
C GLY A 127 5.69 6.59 -19.52
N GLN A 128 5.99 5.77 -20.54
CA GLN A 128 7.10 4.81 -20.48
C GLN A 128 8.45 5.51 -20.29
N ASN A 129 9.25 5.06 -19.31
CA ASN A 129 10.51 5.69 -18.90
C ASN A 129 10.41 7.20 -18.59
N ALA A 130 9.20 7.72 -18.39
CA ALA A 130 8.99 9.12 -18.03
C ALA A 130 9.23 9.32 -16.54
N CYS A 131 9.51 10.57 -16.15
CA CYS A 131 9.74 10.93 -14.74
C CYS A 131 10.85 10.07 -14.13
N SER A 132 11.91 9.79 -14.90
CA SER A 132 13.01 8.89 -14.53
C SER A 132 13.91 9.43 -13.43
N HIS A 133 13.56 10.56 -12.83
CA HIS A 133 14.20 11.18 -11.67
C HIS A 133 13.24 11.29 -10.48
N GLY A 134 12.09 10.62 -10.54
CA GLY A 134 11.06 10.67 -9.50
C GLY A 134 10.08 11.82 -9.67
N VAL A 135 9.12 11.88 -8.73
CA VAL A 135 8.08 12.89 -8.64
C VAL A 135 8.07 13.39 -7.19
N ASP A 136 8.15 14.70 -7.03
CA ASP A 136 8.10 15.37 -5.72
C ASP A 136 6.86 16.27 -5.64
N CYS A 137 5.90 15.80 -4.86
CA CYS A 137 4.63 16.47 -4.56
C CYS A 137 4.59 17.06 -3.15
N ALA A 138 5.72 17.17 -2.43
CA ALA A 138 5.71 17.54 -1.02
C ALA A 138 5.13 18.95 -0.75
N GLY A 139 5.22 19.86 -1.73
CA GLY A 139 4.66 21.21 -1.66
C GLY A 139 3.16 21.33 -1.95
N ALA A 140 2.58 20.34 -2.63
CA ALA A 140 1.21 20.44 -3.13
C ALA A 140 0.17 20.29 -2.01
N THR A 141 -1.00 20.93 -2.16
CA THR A 141 -2.13 20.76 -1.22
C THR A 141 -2.84 19.42 -1.39
N ALA A 142 -2.83 18.88 -2.61
CA ALA A 142 -3.26 17.54 -2.96
C ALA A 142 -2.44 17.07 -4.17
N CYS A 143 -2.09 15.79 -4.24
CA CYS A 143 -1.33 15.28 -5.36
C CYS A 143 -1.87 13.94 -5.89
N LYS A 144 -1.94 13.84 -7.21
CA LYS A 144 -2.24 12.62 -7.95
C LYS A 144 -1.06 12.26 -8.84
N VAL A 145 -0.43 11.12 -8.61
CA VAL A 145 0.67 10.62 -9.45
C VAL A 145 0.23 9.34 -10.14
N THR A 146 0.34 9.29 -11.47
CA THR A 146 0.01 8.12 -12.27
C THR A 146 1.22 7.71 -13.10
N CYS A 147 1.90 6.65 -12.68
CA CYS A 147 3.06 6.03 -13.32
C CYS A 147 2.59 4.82 -14.15
N SER A 148 1.96 5.09 -15.30
CA SER A 148 1.32 4.06 -16.13
C SER A 148 2.26 3.41 -17.14
N GLY A 149 3.34 4.09 -17.52
CA GLY A 149 4.33 3.54 -18.43
C GLY A 149 5.27 2.54 -17.76
N SER A 150 5.77 1.55 -18.51
CA SER A 150 6.82 0.67 -18.00
C SER A 150 8.04 1.48 -17.58
N SER A 151 8.62 1.14 -16.43
CA SER A 151 9.76 1.83 -15.82
C SER A 151 9.56 3.35 -15.65
N SER A 152 8.31 3.81 -15.53
CA SER A 152 8.00 5.18 -15.12
C SER A 152 8.33 5.40 -13.64
N CYS A 153 8.73 6.62 -13.28
CA CYS A 153 8.99 6.97 -11.88
C CYS A 153 10.09 6.09 -11.22
N THR A 154 11.12 5.71 -11.99
CA THR A 154 12.17 4.75 -11.58
C THR A 154 13.48 5.40 -11.13
N GLY A 155 13.57 6.72 -11.00
CA GLY A 155 14.81 7.38 -10.59
C GLY A 155 14.96 7.52 -9.09
N GLU A 156 13.98 8.19 -8.51
CA GLU A 156 13.87 8.43 -7.09
C GLU A 156 12.48 8.02 -6.60
N LYS A 157 12.33 7.98 -5.28
CA LYS A 157 11.04 7.81 -4.62
C LYS A 157 10.01 8.82 -5.11
N VAL A 158 8.78 8.36 -5.24
CA VAL A 158 7.63 9.26 -5.33
C VAL A 158 7.37 9.81 -3.93
N ARG A 159 7.56 11.11 -3.75
CA ARG A 159 7.30 11.82 -2.49
C ARG A 159 5.98 12.56 -2.60
N CYS A 160 5.11 12.37 -1.63
CA CYS A 160 3.80 13.00 -1.66
C CYS A 160 3.37 13.43 -0.28
N SER A 161 2.93 14.68 -0.18
CA SER A 161 2.46 15.29 1.06
C SER A 161 1.16 16.06 0.79
N GLY A 162 0.71 16.86 1.76
CA GLY A 162 -0.51 17.65 1.66
C GLY A 162 -1.71 16.99 2.36
N SER A 163 -2.91 17.36 1.94
CA SER A 163 -4.15 16.85 2.54
C SER A 163 -4.51 15.45 2.03
N THR A 164 -4.35 15.23 0.72
CA THR A 164 -4.66 13.96 0.06
C THR A 164 -3.61 13.63 -0.98
N CYS A 165 -3.28 12.34 -1.07
CA CYS A 165 -2.38 11.81 -2.08
C CYS A 165 -2.92 10.52 -2.68
N SER A 166 -2.92 10.43 -4.01
CA SER A 166 -3.24 9.23 -4.76
C SER A 166 -2.08 8.88 -5.70
N ILE A 167 -1.45 7.73 -5.49
CA ILE A 167 -0.28 7.27 -6.24
C ILE A 167 -0.66 5.95 -6.90
N THR A 168 -0.62 5.90 -8.23
CA THR A 168 -0.90 4.70 -9.01
C THR A 168 0.31 4.31 -9.83
N CYS A 169 0.92 3.18 -9.49
CA CYS A 169 2.09 2.58 -10.13
C CYS A 169 1.64 1.34 -10.91
N SER A 170 0.97 1.55 -12.05
CA SER A 170 0.41 0.46 -12.88
C SER A 170 1.35 0.00 -14.00
N GLY A 171 2.37 0.78 -14.33
CA GLY A 171 3.41 0.35 -15.26
C GLY A 171 4.29 -0.75 -14.68
N ASN A 172 4.70 -1.73 -15.49
CA ASN A 172 5.69 -2.72 -15.08
C ASN A 172 6.97 -2.02 -14.58
N ASN A 173 7.46 -2.41 -13.39
CA ASN A 173 8.63 -1.82 -12.73
C ASN A 173 8.47 -0.31 -12.47
N SER A 174 7.24 0.20 -12.39
CA SER A 174 6.98 1.59 -12.02
C SER A 174 7.23 1.82 -10.53
N CYS A 175 7.62 3.04 -10.16
CA CYS A 175 7.87 3.43 -8.77
C CYS A 175 8.89 2.50 -8.06
N ASN A 176 9.87 1.98 -8.81
CA ASN A 176 10.77 0.94 -8.30
C ASN A 176 11.63 1.40 -7.11
N HIS A 177 11.80 2.69 -6.89
CA HIS A 177 12.50 3.21 -5.71
C HIS A 177 11.61 3.40 -4.50
N GLY A 178 10.37 2.90 -4.52
CA GLY A 178 9.43 3.02 -3.41
C GLY A 178 8.62 4.31 -3.44
N VAL A 179 7.81 4.48 -2.40
CA VAL A 179 6.83 5.55 -2.26
C VAL A 179 6.90 6.07 -0.82
N ASP A 180 7.03 7.38 -0.65
CA ASP A 180 6.93 8.04 0.65
C ASP A 180 5.69 8.94 0.63
N CYS A 181 4.65 8.55 1.37
CA CYS A 181 3.40 9.29 1.48
C CYS A 181 3.18 9.80 2.91
N ASP A 182 3.26 11.13 3.06
CA ASP A 182 3.08 11.86 4.32
C ASP A 182 1.80 12.72 4.31
N ALA A 183 0.92 12.52 3.32
CA ALA A 183 -0.34 13.25 3.22
C ALA A 183 -1.35 12.79 4.28
N GLY A 184 -2.30 13.65 4.67
CA GLY A 184 -3.35 13.28 5.64
C GLY A 184 -4.12 12.02 5.24
N THR A 185 -4.43 11.86 3.95
CA THR A 185 -4.93 10.60 3.37
C THR A 185 -4.01 10.15 2.24
N CYS A 186 -3.57 8.90 2.30
CA CYS A 186 -2.68 8.28 1.32
C CYS A 186 -3.36 7.05 0.70
N ASP A 187 -3.49 7.07 -0.63
CA ASP A 187 -3.90 5.92 -1.43
C ASP A 187 -2.77 5.53 -2.38
N VAL A 188 -2.15 4.37 -2.12
CA VAL A 188 -1.01 3.86 -2.87
C VAL A 188 -1.41 2.56 -3.54
N GLN A 189 -1.44 2.55 -4.86
CA GLN A 189 -1.81 1.41 -5.68
C GLN A 189 -0.62 1.00 -6.55
N CYS A 190 0.07 -0.06 -6.15
CA CYS A 190 1.13 -0.69 -6.92
C CYS A 190 0.51 -1.88 -7.65
N THR A 191 0.13 -1.73 -8.92
CA THR A 191 -0.56 -2.77 -9.71
C THR A 191 0.18 -3.12 -10.99
N GLY A 192 1.36 -2.56 -11.22
CA GLY A 192 2.25 -3.07 -12.25
C GLY A 192 3.02 -4.27 -11.71
N SER A 193 3.27 -5.28 -12.54
CA SER A 193 4.21 -6.34 -12.19
C SER A 193 5.56 -5.73 -11.75
N THR A 194 6.11 -6.18 -10.62
CA THR A 194 7.32 -5.62 -10.00
C THR A 194 7.26 -4.11 -9.67
N SER A 195 6.08 -3.50 -9.62
CA SER A 195 5.92 -2.12 -9.16
C SER A 195 6.25 -2.00 -7.66
N CYS A 196 6.78 -0.85 -7.26
CA CYS A 196 7.15 -0.57 -5.88
C CYS A 196 8.09 -1.62 -5.27
N ARG A 197 8.90 -2.28 -6.13
CA ARG A 197 9.66 -3.45 -5.72
C ARG A 197 10.96 -3.09 -5.02
N GLY A 198 11.73 -2.12 -5.50
CA GLY A 198 13.14 -1.93 -5.11
C GLY A 198 13.38 -1.23 -3.76
N GLU A 199 12.41 -0.51 -3.21
CA GLU A 199 12.48 0.01 -1.84
C GLU A 199 11.07 0.00 -1.20
N ALA A 200 11.02 0.20 0.12
CA ALA A 200 9.79 0.13 0.89
C ALA A 200 8.75 1.20 0.51
N VAL A 201 7.47 0.84 0.70
CA VAL A 201 6.35 1.79 0.69
C VAL A 201 6.16 2.32 2.12
N ASN A 202 6.43 3.61 2.32
CA ASN A 202 6.22 4.31 3.58
C ASN A 202 4.93 5.13 3.52
N CYS A 203 4.02 4.89 4.45
CA CYS A 203 2.75 5.60 4.55
C CYS A 203 2.57 6.12 5.98
N ASN A 204 2.72 7.43 6.14
CA ASN A 204 2.74 8.12 7.45
C ASN A 204 1.55 9.06 7.64
N GLY A 205 0.54 8.97 6.76
CA GLY A 205 -0.69 9.76 6.84
C GLY A 205 -1.61 9.42 8.01
N ASP A 206 -2.75 10.08 8.16
CA ASP A 206 -3.76 9.64 9.14
C ASP A 206 -4.47 8.36 8.68
N VAL A 207 -4.73 8.28 7.38
CA VAL A 207 -5.42 7.17 6.73
C VAL A 207 -4.58 6.70 5.55
N CYS A 208 -4.20 5.43 5.57
CA CYS A 208 -3.38 4.78 4.57
C CYS A 208 -4.13 3.59 3.94
N SER A 209 -4.19 3.59 2.61
CA SER A 209 -4.67 2.48 1.78
C SER A 209 -3.54 2.06 0.86
N ILE A 210 -3.08 0.82 0.98
CA ILE A 210 -1.96 0.27 0.22
C ILE A 210 -2.44 -1.00 -0.49
N VAL A 211 -2.37 -1.01 -1.81
CA VAL A 211 -2.73 -2.14 -2.66
C VAL A 211 -1.49 -2.59 -3.44
N CYS A 212 -1.13 -3.86 -3.30
CA CYS A 212 0.02 -4.49 -3.92
C CYS A 212 -0.44 -5.66 -4.80
N GLY A 213 -0.52 -5.37 -6.11
CA GLY A 213 -1.12 -6.20 -7.15
C GLY A 213 -2.63 -6.00 -7.27
N ASP A 214 -3.17 -6.14 -8.48
CA ASP A 214 -4.61 -6.21 -8.73
C ASP A 214 -5.09 -7.60 -9.17
N ASP A 215 -4.19 -8.42 -9.73
CA ASP A 215 -4.50 -9.76 -10.21
C ASP A 215 -3.38 -10.79 -9.99
N ALA A 216 -3.61 -12.01 -10.50
CA ALA A 216 -2.69 -13.14 -10.36
C ALA A 216 -1.44 -13.06 -11.26
N THR A 217 -1.32 -12.06 -12.12
CA THR A 217 -0.17 -11.85 -13.03
C THR A 217 0.85 -10.87 -12.45
N ASP A 218 0.42 -10.03 -11.51
CA ASP A 218 1.26 -9.08 -10.79
C ASP A 218 2.15 -9.73 -9.75
N THR A 219 3.30 -10.22 -10.22
CA THR A 219 4.27 -10.86 -9.33
C THR A 219 5.23 -9.86 -8.69
N ASN A 220 5.66 -10.16 -7.46
CA ASN A 220 6.77 -9.48 -6.77
C ASN A 220 6.53 -7.98 -6.56
N VAL A 221 5.30 -7.61 -6.18
CA VAL A 221 4.87 -6.22 -5.96
C VAL A 221 5.04 -5.86 -4.48
N CYS A 222 5.55 -4.65 -4.20
CA CYS A 222 5.84 -4.17 -2.84
C CYS A 222 6.77 -5.10 -2.03
N ASP A 223 7.73 -5.76 -2.68
CA ASP A 223 8.51 -6.82 -2.04
C ASP A 223 9.47 -6.32 -0.96
N HIS A 224 10.00 -5.09 -1.07
CA HIS A 224 10.97 -4.51 -0.12
C HIS A 224 10.28 -3.83 1.08
N GLY A 225 9.14 -4.38 1.50
CA GLY A 225 8.50 -4.05 2.77
C GLY A 225 7.53 -2.89 2.69
N ILE A 226 6.73 -2.80 3.73
CA ILE A 226 5.66 -1.82 3.87
C ILE A 226 5.71 -1.30 5.30
N HIS A 227 5.81 0.01 5.44
CA HIS A 227 5.78 0.68 6.72
C HIS A 227 4.60 1.65 6.74
N CYS A 228 3.51 1.23 7.37
CA CYS A 228 2.38 2.09 7.63
C CYS A 228 2.42 2.55 9.09
N THR A 229 2.48 3.85 9.33
CA THR A 229 2.47 4.46 10.68
C THR A 229 1.23 5.32 10.92
N ALA A 230 0.13 4.98 10.23
CA ALA A 230 -1.04 5.84 10.17
C ALA A 230 -1.81 5.91 11.47
N THR A 231 -2.16 7.12 11.92
CA THR A 231 -2.79 7.31 13.24
C THR A 231 -4.19 6.71 13.35
N LYS A 232 -4.98 6.72 12.27
CA LYS A 232 -6.40 6.31 12.25
C LYS A 232 -6.63 4.97 11.56
N ARG A 233 -6.02 4.73 10.40
CA ARG A 233 -6.25 3.49 9.63
C ARG A 233 -5.07 3.13 8.74
N CYS A 234 -4.58 1.90 8.87
CA CYS A 234 -3.66 1.24 7.96
C CYS A 234 -4.39 0.09 7.25
N SER A 235 -4.63 0.19 5.95
CA SER A 235 -5.25 -0.88 5.13
C SER A 235 -4.22 -1.38 4.13
N LEU A 236 -3.90 -2.67 4.18
CA LEU A 236 -2.98 -3.33 3.26
C LEU A 236 -3.67 -4.48 2.54
N HIS A 237 -3.59 -4.49 1.22
CA HIS A 237 -4.08 -5.58 0.36
C HIS A 237 -2.93 -6.10 -0.51
N CYS A 238 -2.44 -7.31 -0.23
CA CYS A 238 -1.44 -8.01 -1.05
C CYS A 238 -2.17 -9.04 -1.93
N ASN A 239 -2.56 -8.64 -3.14
CA ASN A 239 -3.34 -9.46 -4.08
C ASN A 239 -2.49 -10.13 -5.17
N GLY A 240 -1.28 -9.63 -5.43
CA GLY A 240 -0.35 -10.23 -6.38
C GLY A 240 0.38 -11.47 -5.83
N PRO A 241 0.74 -12.47 -6.65
CA PRO A 241 1.54 -13.59 -6.19
C PRO A 241 2.93 -13.15 -5.76
N ASN A 242 3.37 -13.68 -4.61
CA ASN A 242 4.59 -13.23 -3.93
C ASN A 242 4.60 -11.73 -3.61
N ALA A 243 3.46 -11.03 -3.58
CA ALA A 243 3.43 -9.65 -3.12
C ALA A 243 3.78 -9.57 -1.63
N CYS A 244 4.54 -8.54 -1.26
CA CYS A 244 4.89 -8.26 0.14
C CYS A 244 5.74 -9.38 0.79
N THR A 245 6.77 -9.90 0.10
CA THR A 245 7.46 -11.14 0.53
C THR A 245 8.90 -11.04 1.04
N GLN A 246 9.67 -9.97 0.75
CA GLN A 246 11.10 -9.97 1.05
C GLN A 246 11.42 -9.34 2.41
N ASP A 247 10.79 -8.22 2.73
CA ASP A 247 11.03 -7.48 3.97
C ASP A 247 9.83 -7.45 4.92
N THR A 248 10.05 -6.88 6.10
CA THR A 248 9.04 -6.79 7.16
C THR A 248 7.88 -5.89 6.75
N ILE A 249 6.66 -6.36 7.00
CA ILE A 249 5.45 -5.55 6.89
C ILE A 249 5.12 -5.04 8.29
N THR A 250 5.12 -3.73 8.47
CA THR A 250 4.74 -3.08 9.74
C THR A 250 3.50 -2.23 9.53
N LEU A 251 2.41 -2.59 10.22
CA LEU A 251 1.17 -1.80 10.26
C LEU A 251 0.97 -1.26 11.68
N ASP A 252 1.29 0.00 11.88
CA ASP A 252 1.26 0.70 13.15
C ASP A 252 0.17 1.79 13.13
N ALA A 253 -0.94 1.52 13.82
CA ALA A 253 -2.07 2.42 13.96
C ALA A 253 -2.54 2.49 15.43
N PRO A 254 -1.75 3.13 16.32
CA PRO A 254 -1.89 2.97 17.77
C PRO A 254 -3.25 3.40 18.33
N THR A 255 -3.90 4.36 17.66
CA THR A 255 -5.25 4.86 18.02
C THR A 255 -6.34 4.37 17.08
N GLY A 256 -5.99 3.56 16.08
CA GLY A 256 -6.81 3.27 14.91
C GLY A 256 -6.95 1.78 14.60
N THR A 257 -7.29 1.47 13.35
CA THR A 257 -7.36 0.09 12.84
C THR A 257 -6.18 -0.23 11.94
N ALA A 258 -5.67 -1.46 12.03
CA ALA A 258 -4.74 -2.01 11.06
C ALA A 258 -5.34 -3.28 10.45
N GLU A 259 -5.42 -3.32 9.13
CA GLU A 259 -6.02 -4.40 8.36
C GLU A 259 -5.02 -4.89 7.30
N ALA A 260 -4.74 -6.19 7.28
CA ALA A 260 -3.91 -6.83 6.26
C ALA A 260 -4.69 -7.96 5.58
N PHE A 261 -4.79 -7.91 4.25
CA PHE A 261 -5.44 -8.92 3.42
C PHE A 261 -4.41 -9.54 2.48
N CYS A 262 -4.09 -10.81 2.71
CA CYS A 262 -3.08 -11.58 2.00
C CYS A 262 -3.79 -12.69 1.20
N SER A 263 -4.22 -12.35 -0.02
CA SER A 263 -5.18 -13.17 -0.78
C SER A 263 -4.53 -14.08 -1.82
N SER A 264 -3.26 -13.85 -2.15
CA SER A 264 -2.55 -14.55 -3.23
C SER A 264 -1.51 -15.55 -2.74
N VAL A 265 -1.01 -16.38 -3.67
CA VAL A 265 0.02 -17.38 -3.37
C VAL A 265 1.27 -16.72 -2.82
N ASN A 266 1.75 -17.21 -1.68
CA ASN A 266 2.89 -16.67 -0.93
C ASN A 266 2.79 -15.16 -0.64
N SER A 267 1.58 -14.57 -0.62
CA SER A 267 1.44 -13.16 -0.23
C SER A 267 1.74 -12.97 1.25
N CYS A 268 2.37 -11.85 1.63
CA CYS A 268 2.74 -11.57 3.02
C CYS A 268 3.58 -12.69 3.66
N ASN A 269 4.51 -13.29 2.90
CA ASN A 269 5.29 -14.42 3.37
C ASN A 269 6.55 -14.05 4.17
N HIS A 270 6.60 -12.81 4.67
CA HIS A 270 7.59 -12.36 5.64
C HIS A 270 6.91 -12.00 6.97
N SER A 271 7.69 -11.55 7.95
CA SER A 271 7.12 -11.13 9.23
C SER A 271 6.13 -9.98 9.03
N LEU A 272 4.89 -10.23 9.46
CA LEU A 272 3.81 -9.24 9.49
C LEU A 272 3.62 -8.80 10.94
N ALA A 273 3.97 -7.56 11.26
CA ALA A 273 3.81 -6.96 12.58
C ALA A 273 2.66 -5.96 12.58
N LEU A 274 1.68 -6.16 13.47
CA LEU A 274 0.55 -5.26 13.67
C LEU A 274 0.59 -4.66 15.07
N ARG A 275 0.59 -3.32 15.12
CA ARG A 275 0.44 -2.54 16.34
C ARG A 275 -0.71 -1.56 16.18
N ALA A 276 -1.93 -1.98 16.52
CA ALA A 276 -3.11 -1.12 16.37
C ALA A 276 -4.07 -1.23 17.54
N ALA A 277 -4.99 -0.26 17.70
CA ALA A 277 -6.06 -0.38 18.68
C ALA A 277 -7.01 -1.55 18.33
N ASN A 278 -7.22 -1.82 17.04
CA ASN A 278 -7.83 -3.05 16.56
C ASN A 278 -7.08 -3.55 15.31
N GLY A 279 -6.59 -4.79 15.36
CA GLY A 279 -5.87 -5.44 14.26
C GLY A 279 -6.70 -6.54 13.62
N THR A 280 -6.71 -6.60 12.28
CA THR A 280 -7.27 -7.74 11.53
C THR A 280 -6.27 -8.21 10.48
N VAL A 281 -6.05 -9.52 10.41
CA VAL A 281 -5.23 -10.16 9.38
C VAL A 281 -6.01 -11.30 8.76
N THR A 282 -6.11 -11.30 7.44
CA THR A 282 -6.76 -12.37 6.66
C THR A 282 -5.76 -12.97 5.69
N CYS A 283 -5.43 -14.25 5.89
CA CYS A 283 -4.49 -15.04 5.10
C CYS A 283 -5.26 -16.10 4.31
N SER A 284 -5.74 -15.73 3.12
CA SER A 284 -6.58 -16.59 2.28
C SER A 284 -5.83 -17.17 1.07
N GLY A 285 -4.65 -16.65 0.73
CA GLY A 285 -3.82 -17.21 -0.35
C GLY A 285 -3.00 -18.43 0.10
N PRO A 286 -2.77 -19.45 -0.75
CA PRO A 286 -1.91 -20.58 -0.41
C PRO A 286 -0.49 -20.15 -0.03
N GLY A 287 0.02 -20.58 1.13
CA GLY A 287 1.34 -20.16 1.63
C GLY A 287 1.40 -18.71 2.10
N SER A 288 0.27 -17.99 2.14
CA SER A 288 0.22 -16.66 2.73
C SER A 288 0.49 -16.71 4.23
N CYS A 289 1.13 -15.65 4.75
CA CYS A 289 1.45 -15.50 6.17
C CYS A 289 2.29 -16.65 6.76
N SER A 290 3.05 -17.40 5.94
CA SER A 290 3.78 -18.58 6.42
C SER A 290 5.03 -18.24 7.24
N ALA A 291 5.49 -16.98 7.24
CA ALA A 291 6.49 -16.48 8.18
C ALA A 291 5.92 -16.07 9.56
N GLY A 292 4.59 -16.02 9.68
CA GLY A 292 3.88 -15.71 10.92
C GLY A 292 3.42 -14.26 11.05
N VAL A 293 2.57 -14.05 12.04
CA VAL A 293 1.91 -12.78 12.35
C VAL A 293 2.22 -12.40 13.80
N ALA A 294 2.72 -11.19 14.03
CA ALA A 294 2.95 -10.64 15.36
C ALA A 294 1.92 -9.54 15.66
N CYS A 295 1.25 -9.64 16.80
CA CYS A 295 0.25 -8.67 17.26
C CYS A 295 0.69 -8.04 18.60
N ASP A 296 0.94 -6.73 18.59
CA ASP A 296 1.56 -5.99 19.71
C ASP A 296 0.71 -4.80 20.22
N GLY A 297 -0.62 -4.84 20.05
CA GLY A 297 -1.52 -3.74 20.39
C GLY A 297 -2.82 -4.14 21.11
N GLY A 298 -3.95 -3.63 20.64
CA GLY A 298 -5.28 -4.02 21.09
C GLY A 298 -5.73 -5.37 20.49
N PRO A 299 -7.04 -5.69 20.51
CA PRO A 299 -7.55 -6.95 20.00
C PRO A 299 -7.07 -7.24 18.57
N CYS A 300 -6.53 -8.44 18.36
CA CYS A 300 -6.02 -8.90 17.07
C CYS A 300 -6.82 -10.10 16.60
N ASN A 301 -7.46 -10.01 15.43
CA ASN A 301 -8.16 -11.12 14.80
C ASN A 301 -7.36 -11.63 13.60
N VAL A 302 -6.96 -12.90 13.61
CA VAL A 302 -6.22 -13.52 12.53
C VAL A 302 -7.03 -14.68 11.95
N ASP A 303 -7.37 -14.60 10.67
CA ASP A 303 -8.04 -15.67 9.93
C ASP A 303 -7.09 -16.28 8.88
N CYS A 304 -6.96 -17.60 8.93
CA CYS A 304 -6.03 -18.40 8.12
C CYS A 304 -6.77 -19.36 7.17
N THR A 305 -7.93 -18.97 6.65
CA THR A 305 -8.82 -19.80 5.84
C THR A 305 -8.18 -20.48 4.63
N GLY A 306 -7.11 -19.91 4.04
CA GLY A 306 -6.46 -20.49 2.84
C GLY A 306 -5.00 -20.92 3.01
N SER A 307 -4.41 -20.68 4.19
CA SER A 307 -3.04 -21.09 4.50
C SER A 307 -2.89 -21.19 6.01
N ALA A 308 -2.36 -22.32 6.51
CA ALA A 308 -2.00 -22.42 7.91
C ALA A 308 -0.82 -21.47 8.18
N ALA A 309 -1.09 -20.27 8.71
CA ALA A 309 -0.04 -19.38 9.17
C ALA A 309 0.88 -20.14 10.14
N ALA A 310 2.20 -20.06 9.96
CA ALA A 310 3.13 -20.92 10.69
C ALA A 310 3.15 -20.61 12.21
N SER A 311 2.91 -19.35 12.56
CA SER A 311 2.81 -18.92 13.96
C SER A 311 2.05 -17.60 14.07
N VAL A 312 1.10 -17.53 15.00
CA VAL A 312 0.54 -16.27 15.48
C VAL A 312 1.16 -15.99 16.83
N CYS A 313 1.83 -14.85 16.95
CA CYS A 313 2.53 -14.41 18.14
C CYS A 313 1.83 -13.18 18.71
N CYS A 314 1.52 -13.21 20.00
CA CYS A 314 0.80 -12.13 20.67
C CYS A 314 1.57 -11.65 21.89
N THR A 315 1.74 -10.33 22.00
CA THR A 315 2.36 -9.72 23.18
C THR A 315 1.48 -9.92 24.42
N THR A 316 2.11 -9.95 25.59
CA THR A 316 1.40 -10.11 26.86
C THR A 316 0.39 -8.98 27.06
N GLY A 317 -0.87 -9.33 27.32
CA GLY A 317 -1.97 -8.36 27.49
C GLY A 317 -2.76 -8.08 26.20
N VAL A 318 -2.32 -8.60 25.06
CA VAL A 318 -3.03 -8.52 23.77
C VAL A 318 -4.02 -9.69 23.66
N THR A 319 -5.28 -9.41 23.36
CA THR A 319 -6.28 -10.46 23.09
C THR A 319 -6.19 -10.87 21.63
N CYS A 320 -5.71 -12.08 21.37
CA CYS A 320 -5.67 -12.64 20.02
C CYS A 320 -6.75 -13.69 19.81
N THR A 321 -7.54 -13.49 18.76
CA THR A 321 -8.47 -14.48 18.25
C THR A 321 -7.92 -15.03 16.95
N THR A 322 -7.83 -16.35 16.85
CA THR A 322 -7.38 -17.02 15.63
C THR A 322 -8.46 -17.94 15.10
N THR A 323 -8.71 -17.87 13.80
CA THR A 323 -9.62 -18.75 13.07
C THR A 323 -8.83 -19.52 12.02
N ASN A 324 -8.94 -20.85 12.01
CA ASN A 324 -8.21 -21.74 11.09
C ASN A 324 -6.66 -21.64 11.13
N CYS A 325 -6.09 -20.95 12.11
CA CYS A 325 -4.64 -20.82 12.28
C CYS A 325 -4.09 -21.86 13.26
N GLY A 326 -2.75 -21.97 13.31
CA GLY A 326 -2.08 -22.59 14.45
C GLY A 326 -2.40 -21.88 15.77
N THR A 327 -2.27 -22.61 16.89
CA THR A 327 -2.48 -22.05 18.23
C THR A 327 -1.59 -20.82 18.49
N PRO A 328 -2.13 -19.69 18.98
CA PRO A 328 -1.34 -18.53 19.35
C PRO A 328 -0.23 -18.87 20.35
N LYS A 329 0.93 -18.23 20.20
CA LYS A 329 2.05 -18.28 21.13
C LYS A 329 2.29 -16.88 21.71
N VAL A 330 2.93 -16.82 22.88
CA VAL A 330 3.37 -15.55 23.47
C VAL A 330 4.64 -15.09 22.72
N CYS A 331 4.69 -13.82 22.31
CA CYS A 331 5.89 -13.22 21.73
C CYS A 331 7.07 -13.27 22.72
N PRO A 332 8.32 -13.52 22.26
CA PRO A 332 9.51 -13.40 23.09
C PRO A 332 9.78 -11.95 23.55
#